data_AF-A0A1V5KGM9-F1
#
_entry.id   AF-A0A1V5KGM9-F1
#
_cell.length_a   1.000
_cell.length_b   1.000
_cell.length_c   1.000
_cell.angle_alpha   90.00
_cell.angle_beta   90.00
_cell.angle_gamma   90.00
#
_symmetry.space_group_name_H-M   'P 1'
#
loop_
_entity.id
_entity.type
_entity.pdbx_description
1 polymer ?
#
loop_
_entity_poly.entity_id
_entity_poly.type
_entity_poly.pdbx_seq_one_letter_code
_entity_poly.pdbx_strand_id
1 'polypeptide(L)'
;MPVIGRRHGDRVHAPVREHVAHVDVFFRLSLRGLHNTGHGAFAGGPFETDVSRAGMLKKLVERGYAGQLLLANDLCLKASLRKYGGWGYDHLFTNFAPMMRMEGVPGREIERLIRLNPSAFLFEG
;
A
#
# COMPACT_ATOMS: atom_id res chain seq x y z
N MET A 1 12.46 22.15 -15.67
CA MET A 1 11.59 21.21 -16.42
C MET A 1 12.14 19.81 -16.26
N PRO A 2 11.45 18.94 -15.52
CA PRO A 2 10.93 17.73 -16.15
C PRO A 2 9.44 17.51 -15.84
N VAL A 3 8.79 16.78 -16.74
CA VAL A 3 7.35 16.61 -16.86
C VAL A 3 6.87 15.50 -15.93
N ILE A 4 5.99 15.84 -14.98
CA ILE A 4 5.28 14.87 -14.13
C ILE A 4 4.15 14.28 -14.98
N GLY A 5 4.24 12.99 -15.29
CA GLY A 5 3.22 12.26 -16.04
C GLY A 5 1.92 12.16 -15.24
N ARG A 6 0.83 12.71 -15.78
CA ARG A 6 -0.53 12.55 -15.24
C ARG A 6 -1.01 11.10 -15.40
N ARG A 7 -1.84 10.62 -14.47
CA ARG A 7 -2.67 9.41 -14.66
C ARG A 7 -4.16 9.75 -14.58
N HIS A 8 -4.93 8.89 -15.25
CA HIS A 8 -6.35 9.00 -15.56
C HIS A 8 -7.23 9.07 -14.30
N GLY A 9 -8.01 10.14 -14.17
CA GLY A 9 -8.90 10.40 -13.02
C GLY A 9 -9.09 11.88 -12.64
N ASP A 10 -8.63 12.83 -13.46
CA ASP A 10 -8.77 14.28 -13.22
C ASP A 10 -10.24 14.74 -13.15
N ARG A 11 -10.81 14.81 -11.93
CA ARG A 11 -11.53 15.97 -11.34
C ARG A 11 -12.36 15.56 -10.11
N VAL A 12 -11.99 16.06 -8.91
CA VAL A 12 -12.88 16.77 -7.96
C VAL A 12 -11.99 17.66 -7.07
N HIS A 13 -12.30 18.96 -6.99
CA HIS A 13 -11.69 19.88 -6.03
C HIS A 13 -12.15 19.57 -4.60
N ALA A 14 -11.22 19.19 -3.73
CA ALA A 14 -11.26 19.41 -2.29
C ALA A 14 -9.83 19.79 -1.84
N PRO A 15 -9.64 20.62 -0.81
CA PRO A 15 -8.31 21.06 -0.39
C PRO A 15 -7.59 19.91 0.31
N VAL A 16 -6.97 19.01 -0.45
CA VAL A 16 -6.13 17.94 0.08
C VAL A 16 -4.83 18.59 0.55
N ARG A 17 -4.55 18.55 1.86
CA ARG A 17 -3.27 18.95 2.45
C ARG A 17 -2.13 18.44 1.56
N GLU A 18 -1.32 19.35 1.03
CA GLU A 18 -0.60 19.22 -0.25
C GLU A 18 0.41 18.06 -0.39
N HIS A 19 0.61 17.21 0.61
CA HIS A 19 1.61 16.13 0.55
C HIS A 19 1.15 14.92 1.37
N VAL A 20 0.06 14.24 0.98
CA VAL A 20 -0.27 12.90 1.51
C VAL A 20 0.09 11.89 0.42
N ALA A 21 1.09 11.05 0.68
CA ALA A 21 1.43 9.97 -0.24
C ALA A 21 0.68 8.71 0.19
N HIS A 22 -0.15 8.21 -0.73
CA HIS A 22 -0.81 6.92 -0.57
C HIS A 22 0.17 5.81 -0.96
N VAL A 23 0.37 4.86 -0.06
CA VAL A 23 1.12 3.64 -0.35
C VAL A 23 0.10 2.52 -0.41
N ASP A 24 -0.29 2.19 -1.64
CA ASP A 24 -1.18 1.08 -1.92
C ASP A 24 -0.40 -0.24 -1.88
N VAL A 25 -0.79 -1.12 -0.95
CA VAL A 25 -0.31 -2.50 -0.93
C VAL A 25 -1.15 -3.28 -1.92
N PHE A 26 -0.71 -3.31 -3.19
CA PHE A 26 -1.46 -4.00 -4.25
C PHE A 26 -1.40 -5.53 -4.08
N PHE A 27 -2.53 -6.21 -3.95
CA PHE A 27 -2.48 -7.66 -3.75
C PHE A 27 -2.25 -8.47 -5.01
N ARG A 28 -1.22 -9.33 -4.93
CA ARG A 28 -1.11 -10.53 -5.76
C ARG A 28 -2.33 -11.41 -5.51
N LEU A 29 -3.09 -11.67 -6.56
CA LEU A 29 -4.07 -12.75 -6.62
C LEU A 29 -3.34 -14.07 -6.30
N SER A 30 -3.40 -14.50 -5.05
CA SER A 30 -2.87 -15.79 -4.62
C SER A 30 -3.86 -16.87 -5.01
N LEU A 31 -3.93 -17.20 -6.30
CA LEU A 31 -4.37 -18.54 -6.68
C LEU A 31 -3.19 -19.47 -6.35
N ARG A 32 -3.40 -20.40 -5.40
CA ARG A 32 -2.43 -21.44 -4.99
C ARG A 32 -1.96 -22.39 -6.13
N GLY A 33 -2.13 -22.02 -7.40
CA GLY A 33 -1.84 -22.86 -8.58
C GLY A 33 -1.09 -22.17 -9.74
N LEU A 34 -0.68 -20.90 -9.62
CA LEU A 34 0.08 -20.22 -10.67
C LEU A 34 1.50 -19.87 -10.19
N HIS A 35 2.37 -20.86 -10.29
CA HIS A 35 3.81 -20.63 -10.33
C HIS A 35 4.14 -19.85 -11.60
N ASN A 36 4.73 -18.65 -11.42
CA ASN A 36 5.59 -17.93 -12.36
C ASN A 36 5.34 -18.11 -13.88
N THR A 37 4.10 -18.01 -14.36
CA THR A 37 3.78 -18.10 -15.79
C THR A 37 3.08 -16.85 -16.29
N GLY A 38 3.84 -15.78 -16.46
CA GLY A 38 3.71 -14.80 -17.56
C GLY A 38 2.37 -14.11 -17.87
N HIS A 39 1.27 -14.41 -17.18
CA HIS A 39 -0.04 -13.79 -17.39
C HIS A 39 -0.15 -12.61 -16.43
N GLY A 40 0.00 -11.42 -17.00
CA GLY A 40 0.19 -10.17 -16.30
C GLY A 40 -0.86 -9.86 -15.23
N ALA A 41 -0.46 -9.00 -14.30
CA ALA A 41 -1.38 -8.23 -13.47
C ALA A 41 -2.52 -7.65 -14.30
N PHE A 42 -3.57 -7.22 -13.61
CA PHE A 42 -4.69 -6.45 -14.16
C PHE A 42 -4.26 -5.30 -15.12
N ALA A 43 -3.02 -4.80 -15.02
CA ALA A 43 -2.45 -3.74 -15.86
C ALA A 43 -1.36 -4.21 -16.86
N GLY A 44 -1.23 -5.50 -17.18
CA GLY A 44 -0.34 -6.00 -18.23
C GLY A 44 1.15 -6.12 -17.86
N GLY A 45 1.51 -6.07 -16.58
CA GLY A 45 2.89 -6.28 -16.07
C GLY A 45 2.91 -7.08 -14.77
N PRO A 46 4.06 -7.44 -14.19
CA PRO A 46 4.09 -8.07 -12.86
C PRO A 46 3.72 -7.06 -11.76
N PHE A 47 2.99 -7.49 -10.73
CA PHE A 47 2.85 -6.70 -9.51
C PHE A 47 4.17 -6.68 -8.75
N GLU A 48 4.50 -5.53 -8.16
CA GLU A 48 5.61 -5.42 -7.21
C GLU A 48 5.38 -6.33 -6.00
N THR A 49 6.44 -6.85 -5.40
CA THR A 49 6.34 -7.71 -4.21
C THR A 49 6.15 -6.89 -2.93
N ASP A 50 5.51 -7.49 -1.92
CA ASP A 50 5.33 -6.84 -0.61
C ASP A 50 6.67 -6.50 0.06
N VAL A 51 7.70 -7.32 -0.14
CA VAL A 51 9.06 -7.06 0.37
C VAL A 51 9.66 -5.80 -0.25
N SER A 52 9.58 -5.66 -1.58
CA SER A 52 10.03 -4.44 -2.27
C SER A 52 9.24 -3.22 -1.81
N ARG A 53 7.92 -3.34 -1.61
CA ARG A 53 7.10 -2.25 -1.05
C ARG A 53 7.50 -1.86 0.36
N ALA A 54 7.77 -2.83 1.24
CA ALA A 54 8.24 -2.57 2.60
C ALA A 54 9.62 -1.87 2.57
N GLY A 55 10.52 -2.26 1.66
CA GLY A 55 11.80 -1.58 1.45
C GLY A 55 11.65 -0.15 0.93
N MET A 56 10.72 0.11 0.00
CA MET A 56 10.41 1.48 -0.45
C MET A 56 9.80 2.32 0.66
N LEU A 57 8.86 1.76 1.41
CA LEU A 57 8.24 2.41 2.56
C LEU A 57 9.29 2.82 3.59
N LYS A 58 10.22 1.92 3.93
CA LYS A 58 11.34 2.21 4.82
C LYS A 58 12.13 3.45 4.35
N LYS A 59 12.47 3.52 3.06
CA LYS A 59 13.19 4.69 2.51
C LYS A 59 12.41 6.00 2.67
N LEU A 60 11.08 5.96 2.56
CA LEU A 60 10.23 7.13 2.80
C LEU A 60 10.20 7.52 4.29
N VAL A 61 10.13 6.52 5.17
CA VAL A 61 10.20 6.72 6.63
C VAL A 61 11.55 7.35 7.02
N GLU A 62 12.67 6.84 6.50
CA GLU A 62 14.02 7.35 6.76
C GLU A 62 14.22 8.79 6.27
N ARG A 63 13.48 9.19 5.23
CA ARG A 63 13.46 10.58 4.72
C ARG A 63 12.53 11.50 5.51
N GLY A 64 11.86 11.02 6.55
CA GLY A 64 11.00 11.81 7.42
C GLY A 64 9.54 11.91 6.97
N TYR A 65 9.11 11.18 5.94
CA TYR A 65 7.75 11.29 5.40
C TYR A 65 6.70 10.46 6.14
N ALA A 66 7.06 9.70 7.17
CA ALA A 66 6.13 8.74 7.78
C ALA A 66 4.83 9.35 8.36
N GLY A 67 4.79 10.66 8.68
CA GLY A 67 3.55 11.34 9.10
C GLY A 67 2.58 11.68 7.96
N GLN A 68 3.01 11.53 6.70
CA GLN A 68 2.26 11.86 5.49
C GLN A 68 1.77 10.61 4.73
N LEU A 69 2.01 9.43 5.28
CA LEU A 69 1.75 8.16 4.62
C LEU A 69 0.46 7.51 5.12
N LEU A 70 -0.36 7.03 4.18
CA LEU A 70 -1.51 6.17 4.46
C LEU A 70 -1.33 4.83 3.76
N LEU A 71 -1.67 3.75 4.46
CA LEU A 71 -1.61 2.38 3.94
C LEU A 71 -3.02 1.87 3.63
N ALA A 72 -3.16 1.24 2.46
CA ALA A 72 -4.40 0.60 2.03
C ALA A 72 -4.12 -0.73 1.34
N ASN A 73 -5.14 -1.60 1.35
CA ASN A 73 -5.09 -2.94 0.77
C ASN A 73 -5.56 -3.01 -0.69
N ASP A 74 -6.20 -1.96 -1.22
CA ASP A 74 -6.79 -1.90 -2.57
C ASP A 74 -7.53 -3.18 -3.02
N LEU A 75 -8.53 -3.61 -2.24
CA LEU A 75 -9.31 -4.81 -2.51
C LEU A 75 -10.49 -4.50 -3.46
N CYS A 76 -10.26 -4.61 -4.77
CA CYS A 76 -11.27 -4.35 -5.79
C CYS A 76 -11.84 -5.62 -6.48
N LEU A 77 -11.28 -6.80 -6.20
CA LEU A 77 -11.70 -8.07 -6.81
C LEU A 77 -12.22 -9.05 -5.75
N LYS A 78 -13.28 -9.81 -6.10
CA LYS A 78 -13.80 -10.89 -5.24
C LYS A 78 -12.70 -11.88 -4.86
N ALA A 79 -11.85 -12.25 -5.82
CA ALA A 79 -10.75 -13.17 -5.62
C ALA A 79 -9.70 -12.70 -4.59
N SER A 80 -9.68 -11.41 -4.23
CA SER A 80 -8.78 -10.86 -3.20
C SER A 80 -9.27 -11.11 -1.77
N LEU A 81 -10.54 -11.53 -1.59
CA LEU A 81 -11.11 -11.82 -0.26
C LEU A 81 -10.76 -13.23 0.21
N ARG A 82 -10.61 -13.41 1.54
CA ARG A 82 -10.35 -14.71 2.19
C ARG A 82 -11.31 -15.82 1.73
N LYS A 83 -12.59 -15.49 1.59
CA LYS A 83 -13.64 -16.44 1.13
C LYS A 83 -13.29 -17.12 -0.21
N TYR A 84 -12.56 -16.43 -1.08
CA TYR A 84 -12.18 -16.91 -2.40
C TYR A 84 -10.68 -17.24 -2.50
N GLY A 85 -10.00 -17.41 -1.36
CA GLY A 85 -8.57 -17.78 -1.31
C GLY A 85 -7.58 -16.61 -1.35
N GLY A 86 -8.08 -15.37 -1.39
CA GLY A 86 -7.26 -14.16 -1.33
C GLY A 86 -6.76 -13.82 0.09
N TRP A 87 -6.03 -12.71 0.20
CA TRP A 87 -5.41 -12.27 1.44
C TRP A 87 -6.37 -11.54 2.40
N GLY A 88 -7.46 -10.96 1.89
CA GLY A 88 -8.43 -10.23 2.71
C GLY A 88 -7.94 -8.91 3.29
N TYR A 89 -8.82 -8.27 4.08
CA TYR A 89 -8.55 -6.98 4.71
C TYR A 89 -7.50 -7.06 5.83
N ASP A 90 -7.28 -8.24 6.39
CA ASP A 90 -6.38 -8.47 7.52
C ASP A 90 -4.90 -8.51 7.13
N HIS A 91 -4.58 -8.63 5.83
CA HIS A 91 -3.20 -8.75 5.33
C HIS A 91 -2.25 -7.66 5.84
N LEU A 92 -2.73 -6.42 5.89
CA LEU A 92 -1.95 -5.29 6.41
C LEU A 92 -1.38 -5.60 7.80
N PHE A 93 -2.17 -6.27 8.64
CA PHE A 93 -1.81 -6.59 10.01
C PHE A 93 -1.09 -7.95 10.13
N THR A 94 -1.56 -8.96 9.42
CA THR A 94 -1.07 -10.35 9.58
C THR A 94 0.23 -10.62 8.80
N ASN A 95 0.49 -9.85 7.75
CA ASN A 95 1.59 -10.11 6.82
C ASN A 95 2.47 -8.88 6.64
N PHE A 96 1.88 -7.75 6.23
CA PHE A 96 2.68 -6.56 5.87
C PHE A 96 3.33 -5.90 7.09
N ALA A 97 2.63 -5.79 8.22
CA ALA A 97 3.21 -5.23 9.45
C ALA A 97 4.43 -6.04 9.97
N PRO A 98 4.39 -7.39 10.03
CA PRO A 98 5.58 -8.19 10.27
C PRO A 98 6.72 -7.92 9.27
N MET A 99 6.42 -7.82 7.97
CA MET A 99 7.45 -7.53 6.95
C MET A 99 8.10 -6.16 7.16
N MET A 100 7.32 -5.12 7.49
CA MET A 100 7.87 -3.80 7.84
C MET A 100 8.86 -3.88 9.00
N ARG A 101 8.54 -4.67 10.04
CA ARG A 101 9.46 -4.91 11.17
C ARG A 101 10.73 -5.60 10.72
N MET A 102 10.62 -6.63 9.88
CA MET A 102 11.76 -7.38 9.35
C MET A 102 12.68 -6.50 8.48
N GLU A 103 12.11 -5.58 7.70
CA GLU A 103 12.87 -4.59 6.93
C GLU A 103 13.54 -3.51 7.82
N GLY A 104 13.21 -3.46 9.11
CA GLY A 104 13.81 -2.54 10.08
C GLY A 104 13.04 -1.23 10.24
N VAL A 105 11.76 -1.16 9.84
CA VAL A 105 10.91 -0.01 10.15
C VAL A 105 10.66 0.05 11.66
N PRO A 106 10.94 1.17 12.34
CA PRO A 106 10.74 1.26 13.80
C PRO A 106 9.28 1.04 14.20
N GLY A 107 9.05 0.37 15.33
CA GLY A 107 7.70 0.06 15.82
C GLY A 107 6.79 1.28 15.96
N ARG A 108 7.33 2.43 16.42
CA ARG A 108 6.61 3.71 16.50
C ARG A 108 6.10 4.19 15.14
N GLU A 109 6.87 3.95 14.07
CA GLU A 109 6.50 4.38 12.71
C GLU A 109 5.44 3.45 12.16
N ILE A 110 5.52 2.15 12.46
CA ILE A 110 4.46 1.19 12.12
C ILE A 110 3.14 1.55 12.82
N GLU A 111 3.17 1.89 14.11
CA GLU A 111 1.98 2.35 14.83
C GLU A 111 1.43 3.62 14.20
N ARG A 112 2.31 4.56 13.82
CA ARG A 112 1.92 5.78 13.14
C ARG A 112 1.19 5.51 11.82
N LEU A 113 1.73 4.63 11.00
CA LEU A 113 1.18 4.27 9.69
C LEU A 113 -0.18 3.54 9.79
N ILE A 114 -0.33 2.66 10.77
CA ILE A 114 -1.51 1.80 10.90
C ILE A 114 -2.65 2.47 11.67
N ARG A 115 -2.31 3.32 12.65
CA ARG A 115 -3.31 3.86 13.60
C ARG A 115 -3.35 5.39 13.60
N LEU A 116 -2.22 6.05 13.82
CA LEU A 116 -2.22 7.50 14.07
C LEU A 116 -2.58 8.29 12.81
N ASN A 117 -1.94 8.00 11.67
CA ASN A 117 -2.18 8.74 10.44
C ASN A 117 -3.62 8.56 9.94
N PRO A 118 -4.19 7.33 9.87
CA PRO A 118 -5.60 7.17 9.48
C PRO A 118 -6.56 7.85 10.46
N SER A 119 -6.29 7.79 11.77
CA SER A 119 -7.12 8.46 12.78
C SER A 119 -7.10 9.98 12.59
N ALA A 120 -5.93 10.57 12.45
CA ALA A 120 -5.79 12.00 12.22
C ALA A 120 -6.44 12.43 10.89
N PHE A 121 -6.30 11.62 9.84
CA PHE A 121 -6.90 11.88 8.54
C PHE A 121 -8.44 11.86 8.57
N LEU A 122 -9.04 10.94 9.34
CA LEU A 122 -10.49 10.74 9.37
C LEU A 122 -11.20 11.64 10.40
N PHE A 123 -10.55 11.98 11.52
CA PHE A 123 -11.22 12.58 12.68
C PHE A 123 -10.66 13.95 13.11
N GLU A 124 -9.45 14.31 12.69
CA GLU A 124 -8.78 15.57 13.07
C GLU A 124 -8.71 16.55 11.88
N GLY A 125 -9.63 16.40 10.92
CA GLY A 125 -9.81 17.24 9.74
C GLY A 125 -10.71 18.43 9.99
#